data_AF-A0A661SUX0-F1
#
_entry.id   AF-A0A661SUX0-F1
#
_cell.length_a   1.000
_cell.length_b   1.000
_cell.length_c   1.000
_cell.angle_alpha   90.00
_cell.angle_beta   90.00
_cell.angle_gamma   90.00
#
_symmetry.space_group_name_H-M   'P 1'
#
loop_
_entity.id
_entity.type
_entity.pdbx_description
1 polymer ?
#
loop_
_entity_poly.entity_id
_entity_poly.type
_entity_poly.pdbx_seq_one_letter_code
_entity_poly.pdbx_strand_id
1 'polypeptide(L)'
;MQRFKFSHSLRLKKLKRLHPNQSAKEASMALIQTVSPDQAEGKVREVYDMMMEKARVIPKPFEMMSPSPELLSLAGQSIACW
;
A
#
# COMPACT_ATOMS: atom_id res chain seq x y z
N MET A 1 35.05 51.05 16.37
CA MET A 1 33.68 51.29 16.87
C MET A 1 32.72 50.40 16.11
N GLN A 2 31.89 49.66 16.85
CA GLN A 2 30.88 48.73 16.34
C GLN A 2 29.66 49.49 15.78
N ARG A 3 28.99 48.94 14.76
CA ARG A 3 27.52 48.99 14.69
C ARG A 3 26.93 47.82 13.89
N PHE A 4 25.90 47.26 14.51
CA PHE A 4 25.23 46.00 14.29
C PHE A 4 24.15 46.10 13.20
N LYS A 5 24.00 44.99 12.45
CA LYS A 5 22.78 44.33 11.94
C LYS A 5 21.68 45.15 11.24
N PHE A 6 21.43 44.76 9.98
CA PHE A 6 20.08 44.55 9.44
C PHE A 6 20.11 43.34 8.49
N SER A 7 19.82 42.14 9.01
CA SER A 7 18.68 41.30 8.59
C SER A 7 17.99 41.73 7.30
N HIS A 8 18.08 40.90 6.25
CA HIS A 8 16.93 40.56 5.41
C HIS A 8 17.19 39.22 4.70
N SER A 9 16.62 38.17 5.28
CA SER A 9 15.79 37.19 4.60
C SER A 9 16.03 37.00 3.08
N LEU A 10 16.90 36.06 2.72
CA LEU A 10 16.78 35.34 1.45
C LEU A 10 16.86 33.83 1.71
N ARG A 11 15.84 33.39 2.44
CA ARG A 11 14.98 32.25 2.10
C ARG A 11 15.66 31.16 1.25
N LEU A 12 16.29 30.24 1.98
CA LEU A 12 16.46 28.81 1.68
C LEU A 12 15.36 28.25 0.73
N LYS A 13 15.55 28.36 -0.59
CA LYS A 13 14.75 27.65 -1.59
C LYS A 13 15.57 27.30 -2.83
N LYS A 14 16.69 26.62 -2.62
CA LYS A 14 17.23 25.68 -3.61
C LYS A 14 17.50 24.36 -2.89
N LEU A 15 16.43 23.85 -2.25
CA LEU A 15 16.35 22.44 -1.93
C LEU A 15 16.42 21.69 -3.26
N LYS A 16 17.50 20.92 -3.38
CA LYS A 16 17.66 19.79 -4.29
C LYS A 16 16.29 19.14 -4.49
N ARG A 17 15.76 19.19 -5.71
CA ARG A 17 14.74 18.22 -6.14
C ARG A 17 15.44 16.88 -6.20
N LEU A 18 15.62 16.27 -5.03
CA LEU A 18 15.79 14.84 -4.92
C LEU A 18 14.46 14.28 -5.44
N HIS A 19 14.46 13.77 -6.66
CA HIS A 19 13.51 12.72 -6.99
C HIS A 19 13.94 11.53 -6.13
N PRO A 20 13.18 11.12 -5.09
CA PRO A 20 13.43 9.83 -4.48
C PRO A 20 13.05 8.78 -5.52
N ASN A 21 14.07 8.24 -6.18
CA ASN A 21 13.98 7.02 -6.95
C ASN A 21 13.45 5.92 -6.02
N GLN A 22 12.18 5.53 -6.22
CA GLN A 22 11.58 4.18 -6.12
C GLN A 22 11.97 3.22 -4.97
N SER A 23 12.68 3.67 -3.94
CA SER A 23 13.11 2.93 -2.74
C SER A 23 12.52 3.54 -1.47
N ALA A 24 11.30 4.09 -1.58
CA ALA A 24 10.42 4.39 -0.44
C ALA A 24 9.20 3.45 -0.44
N LYS A 25 9.38 2.27 -1.04
CA LYS A 25 8.44 1.14 -1.02
C LYS A 25 8.56 0.33 0.28
N GLU A 26 9.40 0.78 1.21
CA GLU A 26 9.54 0.20 2.54
C GLU A 26 8.80 1.04 3.57
N ALA A 27 7.80 0.40 4.16
CA ALA A 27 7.32 0.63 5.51
C ALA A 27 6.68 2.00 5.81
N SER A 28 5.54 2.29 5.17
CA SER A 28 4.38 2.51 6.05
C SER A 28 4.14 1.17 6.75
N MET A 29 4.35 1.08 8.05
CA MET A 29 3.81 -0.04 8.83
C MET A 29 2.30 0.03 8.68
N ALA A 30 1.77 -0.59 7.61
CA ALA A 30 0.35 -0.86 7.55
C ALA A 30 0.07 -1.66 8.82
N LEU A 31 -0.74 -1.08 9.73
CA LEU A 31 -1.13 -1.75 10.97
C LEU A 31 -1.69 -3.15 10.70
N ILE A 32 -2.21 -3.34 9.49
CA ILE A 32 -2.70 -4.59 8.96
C ILE A 32 -1.61 -5.20 8.08
N GLN A 33 -1.08 -6.33 8.52
CA GLN A 33 -0.25 -7.18 7.66
C GLN A 33 -1.15 -7.71 6.54
N THR A 34 -0.72 -7.64 5.28
CA THR A 34 -1.51 -8.11 4.14
C THR A 34 -0.70 -9.14 3.38
N VAL A 35 -1.38 -10.10 2.75
CA VAL A 35 -0.75 -11.18 1.99
C VAL A 35 -0.89 -10.83 0.51
N SER A 36 0.24 -10.66 -0.16
CA SER A 36 0.25 -10.45 -1.61
C SER A 36 -0.14 -11.74 -2.34
N PRO A 37 -0.71 -11.64 -3.56
CA PRO A 37 -1.13 -12.82 -4.32
C PRO A 37 -0.03 -13.86 -4.53
N ASP A 38 1.21 -13.41 -4.78
CA ASP A 38 2.37 -14.29 -4.97
C ASP A 38 2.80 -15.04 -3.69
N GLN A 39 2.28 -14.65 -2.54
CA GLN A 39 2.58 -15.24 -1.22
C GLN A 39 1.34 -15.89 -0.59
N ALA A 40 0.22 -15.93 -1.33
CA ALA A 40 -1.02 -16.48 -0.82
C ALA A 40 -0.96 -18.01 -0.80
N GLU A 41 -1.40 -18.58 0.32
CA GLU A 41 -1.50 -20.03 0.53
C GLU A 41 -2.90 -20.40 1.05
N GLY A 42 -3.26 -21.68 0.90
CA GLY A 42 -4.54 -22.23 1.38
C GLY A 42 -5.76 -21.46 0.85
N LYS A 43 -6.75 -21.23 1.74
CA LYS A 43 -8.02 -20.56 1.41
C LYS A 43 -7.86 -19.16 0.80
N VAL A 44 -6.80 -18.42 1.18
CA VAL A 44 -6.55 -17.07 0.63
C VAL A 44 -6.21 -17.16 -0.85
N ARG A 45 -5.39 -18.13 -1.23
CA ARG A 45 -5.04 -18.40 -2.63
C ARG A 45 -6.26 -18.80 -3.45
N GLU A 46 -7.09 -19.69 -2.93
CA GLU A 46 -8.31 -20.14 -3.62
C GLU A 46 -9.23 -18.96 -3.99
N VAL A 47 -9.43 -18.02 -3.05
CA VAL A 47 -10.24 -16.83 -3.31
C VAL A 47 -9.56 -15.89 -4.32
N TYR A 48 -8.24 -15.76 -4.29
CA TYR A 48 -7.50 -14.93 -5.25
C TYR A 48 -7.51 -15.53 -6.66
N ASP A 49 -7.37 -16.85 -6.77
CA ASP A 49 -7.45 -17.58 -8.03
C ASP A 49 -8.87 -17.41 -8.63
N MET A 50 -9.92 -17.56 -7.82
CA MET A 50 -11.31 -17.28 -8.23
C MET A 50 -11.49 -15.84 -8.74
N MET A 51 -10.90 -14.86 -8.06
CA MET A 51 -10.97 -13.45 -8.45
C MET A 51 -10.22 -13.18 -9.75
N MET A 52 -9.08 -13.83 -9.92
CA MET A 52 -8.30 -13.72 -11.15
C MET A 52 -9.03 -14.37 -12.33
N GLU A 53 -9.74 -15.48 -12.10
CA GLU A 53 -10.57 -16.14 -13.12
C GLU A 53 -11.78 -15.28 -13.51
N LYS A 54 -12.55 -14.79 -12.53
CA LYS A 54 -13.81 -14.08 -12.78
C LYS A 54 -13.64 -12.61 -13.16
N ALA A 55 -12.77 -11.88 -12.44
CA ALA A 55 -12.64 -10.43 -12.54
C ALA A 55 -11.32 -9.99 -13.20
N ARG A 56 -10.36 -10.91 -13.43
CA ARG A 56 -9.00 -10.64 -13.93
C ARG A 56 -8.21 -9.60 -13.13
N VAL A 57 -8.66 -9.31 -11.92
CA VAL A 57 -8.03 -8.38 -10.99
C VAL A 57 -8.33 -8.86 -9.58
N ILE A 58 -7.36 -8.75 -8.69
CA ILE A 58 -7.56 -8.98 -7.26
C ILE A 58 -7.79 -7.60 -6.62
N PRO A 59 -8.98 -7.31 -6.09
CA PRO A 59 -9.25 -6.02 -5.51
C PRO A 59 -8.45 -5.83 -4.22
N LYS A 60 -7.90 -4.62 -4.03
CA LYS A 60 -7.14 -4.25 -2.83
C LYS A 60 -7.85 -4.55 -1.49
N PRO A 61 -9.19 -4.43 -1.36
CA PRO A 61 -9.88 -4.85 -0.14
C PRO A 61 -9.69 -6.34 0.20
N PHE A 62 -9.55 -7.21 -0.79
CA PHE A 62 -9.29 -8.64 -0.57
C PHE A 62 -7.84 -8.90 -0.09
N GLU A 63 -6.88 -8.09 -0.52
CA GLU A 63 -5.52 -8.07 0.06
C GLU A 63 -5.55 -7.63 1.53
N MET A 64 -6.38 -6.64 1.88
CA MET A 64 -6.53 -6.18 3.26
C MET A 64 -7.25 -7.17 4.18
N MET A 65 -8.15 -7.98 3.63
CA MET A 65 -8.90 -9.01 4.37
C MET A 65 -8.15 -10.35 4.48
N SER A 66 -7.04 -10.50 3.76
CA SER A 66 -6.23 -11.72 3.75
C SER A 66 -5.79 -12.25 5.14
N PRO A 67 -5.62 -11.43 6.20
CA PRO A 67 -5.31 -11.93 7.53
C PRO A 67 -6.42 -12.75 8.17
N SER A 68 -7.65 -12.62 7.66
CA SER A 68 -8.80 -13.39 8.13
C SER A 68 -9.36 -14.21 6.96
N PRO A 69 -8.88 -15.46 6.77
CA PRO A 69 -9.31 -16.31 5.67
C PRO A 69 -10.82 -16.56 5.63
N GLU A 70 -11.48 -16.61 6.80
CA GLU A 70 -12.93 -16.84 6.85
C GLU A 70 -13.73 -15.62 6.42
N LEU A 71 -13.28 -14.41 6.79
CA LEU A 71 -13.88 -13.17 6.32
C LEU A 71 -13.66 -12.98 4.82
N LEU A 72 -12.47 -13.33 4.33
CA LEU A 72 -12.15 -13.33 2.91
C LEU A 72 -13.01 -14.34 2.12
N SER A 73 -13.21 -15.54 2.66
CA SER A 73 -14.07 -16.57 2.07
C SER A 73 -15.52 -16.11 1.99
N LEU A 74 -16.06 -15.52 3.07
CA LEU A 74 -17.40 -14.94 3.08
C LEU A 74 -17.55 -13.82 2.04
N ALA A 75 -16.57 -12.92 1.93
CA ALA A 75 -16.56 -11.87 0.93
C ALA A 75 -16.47 -12.46 -0.50
N GLY A 76 -15.68 -13.52 -0.70
CA GLY A 76 -15.55 -14.21 -1.98
C GLY A 76 -16.85 -14.89 -2.44
N GLN A 77 -17.63 -15.48 -1.53
CA GLN A 77 -18.92 -16.11 -1.85
C GLN A 77 -19.91 -15.14 -2.49
N SER A 78 -19.89 -13.86 -2.10
CA SER A 78 -20.76 -12.84 -2.70
C SER A 78 -20.49 -12.63 -4.20
N ILE A 79 -19.27 -12.95 -4.65
CA ILE A 79 -18.81 -12.82 -6.04
C ILE A 79 -18.90 -14.16 -6.77
N ALA A 80 -18.76 -15.27 -6.04
CA ALA A 80 -18.99 -16.61 -6.58
C ALA A 80 -20.43 -16.79 -7.13
N CYS A 81 -21.41 -16.11 -6.52
CA CYS A 81 -22.83 -16.18 -6.89
C CYS A 81 -23.23 -15.36 -8.13
N TRP A 82 -22.32 -14.54 -8.67
CA TRP A 82 -22.49 -13.79 -9.92
C TRP A 82 -21.93 -14.54 -11.13
#